data_AF-A0A6G8Q743-F1
#
_entry.id   AF-A0A6G8Q743-F1
#
_cell.length_a   1.000
_cell.length_b   1.000
_cell.length_c   1.000
_cell.angle_alpha   90.00
_cell.angle_beta   90.00
_cell.angle_gamma   90.00
#
_symmetry.space_group_name_H-M   'P 1'
#
loop_
_entity.id
_entity.type
_entity.pdbx_description
1 polymer ?
#
loop_
_entity_poly.entity_id
_entity_poly.type
_entity_poly.pdbx_seq_one_letter_code
_entity_poly.pdbx_strand_id
1 'polypeptide(L)' 'MDPDFTPDQNMVNPKRVWMVGDDADADVRGAEAAGIPAILVRGRHEGRSVAAGTFLASRR' A
#
# COMPACT_ATOMS: atom_id res chain seq x y z
N MET A 1 31.49 -0.21 -4.25
CA MET A 1 30.50 -0.70 -5.23
C MET A 1 30.69 -2.20 -5.29
N ASP A 2 29.71 -2.94 -4.80
CA ASP A 2 29.74 -4.40 -4.81
C ASP A 2 29.49 -4.89 -6.26
N PRO A 3 30.44 -5.60 -6.89
CA PRO A 3 30.30 -6.06 -8.28
C PRO A 3 29.24 -7.15 -8.46
N ASP A 4 28.78 -7.78 -7.36
CA ASP A 4 27.81 -8.88 -7.37
C ASP A 4 26.40 -8.42 -6.94
N PHE A 5 26.19 -7.11 -6.77
CA PHE A 5 24.84 -6.55 -6.62
C PHE A 5 24.10 -6.61 -7.96
N THR A 6 23.61 -7.79 -8.30
CA THR A 6 22.49 -7.93 -9.23
C THR A 6 21.22 -7.81 -8.39
N PRO A 7 20.43 -6.70 -8.48
CA PRO A 7 19.12 -6.67 -7.87
C PRO A 7 18.37 -7.90 -8.39
N ASP A 8 17.80 -8.68 -7.48
CA ASP A 8 17.07 -9.88 -7.85
C ASP A 8 16.01 -9.47 -8.89
N GLN A 9 16.08 -10.08 -10.08
CA GLN A 9 15.16 -9.75 -11.18
C GLN A 9 13.72 -10.21 -10.87
N ASN A 10 13.46 -10.69 -9.66
CA ASN A 10 12.13 -10.86 -9.08
C ASN A 10 11.56 -9.49 -8.70
N MET A 11 11.45 -8.61 -9.70
CA MET A 11 10.75 -7.33 -9.60
C MET A 11 9.39 -7.62 -8.98
N VAL A 12 9.20 -7.20 -7.73
CA VAL A 12 7.94 -7.41 -7.01
C VAL A 12 6.85 -6.78 -7.84
N ASN A 13 5.94 -7.60 -8.36
CA ASN A 13 4.82 -7.07 -9.13
C ASN A 13 3.97 -6.22 -8.17
N PRO A 14 3.84 -4.90 -8.38
CA PRO A 14 3.15 -4.01 -7.45
C PRO A 14 1.68 -4.39 -7.25
N LYS A 15 1.09 -5.14 -8.19
CA LYS A 15 -0.28 -5.68 -8.09
C LYS A 15 -0.41 -6.90 -7.18
N ARG A 16 0.70 -7.49 -6.73
CA ARG A 16 0.74 -8.69 -5.87
C ARG A 16 1.04 -8.38 -4.40
N VAL A 17 1.23 -7.11 -4.07
CA VAL A 17 1.46 -6.62 -2.71
C VAL A 17 0.36 -5.65 -2.32
N TRP A 18 0.18 -5.44 -1.02
CA TRP A 18 -0.75 -4.46 -0.47
C TRP A 18 0.01 -3.49 0.43
N MET A 19 -0.26 -2.19 0.29
CA MET A 19 0.15 -1.19 1.25
C MET A 19 -0.88 -1.12 2.39
N VAL A 20 -0.42 -1.13 3.63
CA VAL A 20 -1.28 -1.00 4.81
C VAL A 20 -0.71 0.10 5.69
N GLY A 21 -1.52 1.11 6.00
CA GLY A 21 -1.09 2.25 6.79
C GLY A 21 -2.25 3.03 7.38
N ASP A 22 -1.94 4.08 8.13
CA ASP A 22 -2.88 4.92 8.87
C ASP A 22 -2.94 6.36 8.36
N ASP A 23 -2.03 6.75 7.46
CA ASP A 23 -2.01 8.06 6.83
C ASP A 23 -2.54 8.00 5.39
N ALA A 24 -3.53 8.85 5.08
CA ALA A 24 -4.17 8.85 3.77
C ALA A 24 -3.26 9.41 2.66
N ASP A 25 -2.38 10.35 2.98
CA ASP A 25 -1.52 11.00 1.99
C ASP A 25 -0.23 10.20 1.77
N ALA A 26 0.40 9.73 2.84
CA ALA A 26 1.63 8.96 2.74
C ALA A 26 1.36 7.53 2.25
N ASP A 27 0.43 6.81 2.86
CA ASP A 27 0.28 5.37 2.62
C ASP A 27 -0.64 5.07 1.45
N VAL A 28 -1.79 5.75 1.37
CA VAL A 28 -2.78 5.48 0.32
C VAL A 28 -2.38 6.15 -0.99
N ARG A 29 -2.24 7.49 -1.00
CA ARG A 29 -1.92 8.20 -2.24
C ARG A 29 -0.53 7.84 -2.77
N GLY A 30 0.44 7.62 -1.88
CA GLY A 30 1.77 7.13 -2.24
C GLY A 30 1.73 5.76 -2.93
N ALA A 31 0.99 4.80 -2.36
CA ALA A 31 0.86 3.46 -2.94
C ALA A 31 0.07 3.48 -4.27
N GLU A 32 -1.01 4.25 -4.35
CA GLU A 32 -1.78 4.40 -5.58
C GLU A 32 -0.93 4.96 -6.73
N ALA A 33 -0.11 5.98 -6.45
CA ALA A 33 0.83 6.54 -7.42
C ALA A 33 1.88 5.52 -7.89
N ALA A 34 2.25 4.57 -7.03
CA ALA A 34 3.13 3.45 -7.34
C ALA A 34 2.40 2.23 -7.98
N GLY A 35 1.07 2.29 -8.16
CA GLY A 35 0.27 1.20 -8.72
C GLY A 35 0.06 0.02 -7.76
N ILE A 36 0.22 0.26 -6.46
CA ILE A 36 0.03 -0.72 -5.38
C ILE A 36 -1.35 -0.50 -4.74
N PRO A 37 -2.17 -1.55 -4.57
CA PRO A 37 -3.43 -1.43 -3.84
C PRO A 37 -3.17 -1.14 -2.34
N ALA A 38 -3.98 -0.26 -1.74
CA ALA A 38 -3.79 0.20 -0.37
C ALA A 38 -5.01 -0.03 0.53
N ILE A 39 -4.76 -0.28 1.82
CA ILE A 39 -5.76 -0.39 2.89
C ILE A 39 -5.43 0.66 3.95
N LEU A 40 -6.36 1.60 4.15
CA LEU A 40 -6.27 2.58 5.23
C LEU A 40 -6.89 2.02 6.51
N VAL A 41 -6.08 1.81 7.53
CA VAL A 41 -6.53 1.38 8.84
C VAL A 41 -6.89 2.60 9.68
N ARG A 42 -8.18 2.81 9.94
CA ARG A 42 -8.62 3.95 10.77
C ARG A 42 -8.98 3.52 12.19
N GLY A 43 -8.15 3.91 13.17
CA GLY A 43 -8.48 3.87 14.59
C GLY A 43 -7.64 4.63 15.60
N ARG A 44 -8.14 5.06 16.79
CA ARG A 44 -9.45 4.90 17.42
C ARG A 44 -9.52 3.94 18.62
N HIS A 45 -8.43 3.51 19.27
CA HIS A 45 -8.49 2.62 20.45
C HIS A 45 -9.17 3.38 21.62
N GLU A 46 -10.20 2.88 22.32
CA GLU A 46 -10.34 1.57 22.99
C GLU A 46 -11.68 0.85 22.64
N GLY A 47 -11.67 -0.50 22.54
CA GLY A 47 -12.87 -1.37 22.48
C GLY A 47 -13.44 -1.74 21.10
N ARG A 48 -12.62 -2.16 20.12
CA ARG A 48 -12.87 -1.82 18.71
C ARG A 48 -13.50 -2.85 17.76
N SER A 49 -14.45 -2.36 16.95
CA SER A 49 -14.82 -2.88 15.62
C SER A 49 -13.90 -2.30 14.53
N VAL A 50 -13.50 -3.13 13.55
CA VAL A 50 -12.61 -2.76 12.44
C VAL A 50 -13.45 -2.60 11.16
N ALA A 51 -13.34 -1.46 10.47
CA ALA A 51 -13.96 -1.27 9.17
C ALA A 51 -12.87 -1.09 8.10
N ALA A 52 -12.73 -2.08 7.21
CA ALA A 52 -11.92 -1.99 6.01
C ALA A 52 -12.83 -1.56 4.86
N GLY A 53 -12.56 -0.40 4.25
CA GLY A 53 -13.23 0.05 3.04
C GLY A 53 -12.28 -0.06 1.85
N THR A 54 -12.75 -0.64 0.75
CA THR A 54 -12.04 -0.60 -0.53
C THR A 54 -12.32 0.75 -1.19
N PHE A 55 -11.31 1.61 -1.31
CA PHE A 55 -11.40 2.78 -2.18
C PHE A 55 -11.07 2.34 -3.61
N LEU A 56 -12.09 2.20 -4.45
CA LEU A 56 -11.90 2.03 -5.89
C LEU A 56 -11.93 3.42 -6.53
N ALA A 57 -10.75 3.97 -6.82
CA ALA A 57 -10.66 5.19 -7.60
C ALA A 57 -11.30 4.96 -8.98
N SER A 58 -12.41 5.67 -9.23
CA SER A 58 -13.14 5.65 -10.49
C SER A 58 -12.23 6.19 -11.61
N ARG A 59 -11.94 5.36 -12.61
CA ARG A 59 -11.29 5.81 -13.85
C ARG A 59 -12.33 6.53 -14.70
N ARG A 60 -12.09 7.81 -14.99
CA ARG A 60 -12.63 8.49 -16.17
C ARG A 60 -11.55 8.57 -17.23
#